data_AF-A0A267FSG0-F1
#
_entry.id   AF-A0A267FSG0-F1
#
_cell.length_a   1.000
_cell.length_b   1.000
_cell.length_c   1.000
_cell.angle_alpha   90.00
_cell.angle_beta   90.00
_cell.angle_gamma   90.00
#
_symmetry.space_group_name_H-M   'P 1'
#
loop_
_entity.id
_entity.type
_entity.pdbx_description
1 polymer ?
#
loop_
_entity_poly.entity_id
_entity_poly.type
_entity_poly.pdbx_seq_one_letter_code
_entity_poly.pdbx_strand_id
1 'polypeptide(L)'
;MKVSDLIAELLNAAEKSAELARAIRREESLFHLLIEEKTGDDKNKRFGFDFKTLADVLVQEMIRFDLNKKFSGIGKRVTGEENNKFTNFAGDKFSLEIKDNKKKTTALLCKILDGNDRAATTLANLVHEDVTVPRPPELEKLESLELDKKEIGIWIDPIDGTAEYISGSRDPEFRPGENISQNGLPNVTVLIGVYERSTGLPIIGVINQPFFKTEDGKIWSGRMVWGACIGDARVTSVPHGRDQPPVGEAEKPAVVTSMSDCKKLGTYLCENFDILTAPGAGYKLLCVIDRLCSAYVLSKDNTYRWDTCAPHAILRSQGGGVVKHQQALTADLSGGGGSGGGACDKALRDLQLTYHKAEPKASGSNAWCNMQGVIAYSDPEVLQRLVASLTKK
;
A
#
# COMPACT_ATOMS: atom_id res chain seq x y z
N MET A 1 16.37 -12.55 -13.35
CA MET A 1 16.14 -12.80 -11.90
C MET A 1 14.82 -13.51 -11.78
N LYS A 2 14.76 -14.64 -11.07
CA LYS A 2 13.51 -15.39 -10.93
C LYS A 2 12.44 -14.56 -10.22
N VAL A 3 11.23 -14.57 -10.76
CA VAL A 3 10.06 -13.90 -10.17
C VAL A 3 9.76 -14.46 -8.78
N SER A 4 9.79 -15.79 -8.64
CA SER A 4 9.54 -16.47 -7.38
C SER A 4 10.51 -16.06 -6.27
N ASP A 5 11.79 -15.88 -6.60
CA ASP A 5 12.80 -15.40 -5.64
C ASP A 5 12.60 -13.93 -5.26
N LEU A 6 12.21 -13.08 -6.22
CA LEU A 6 11.87 -11.69 -5.91
C LEU A 6 10.68 -11.62 -4.96
N ILE A 7 9.61 -12.36 -5.23
CA ILE A 7 8.42 -12.36 -4.36
C ILE A 7 8.79 -12.87 -2.97
N ALA A 8 9.53 -13.98 -2.86
CA ALA A 8 9.98 -14.50 -1.56
C ALA A 8 10.76 -13.44 -0.75
N GLU A 9 11.65 -12.68 -1.38
CA GLU A 9 12.39 -11.61 -0.72
C GLU A 9 11.49 -10.43 -0.34
N LEU A 10 10.51 -10.07 -1.17
CA LEU A 10 9.53 -9.03 -0.84
C LEU A 10 8.65 -9.44 0.36
N LEU A 11 8.28 -10.71 0.47
CA LEU A 11 7.54 -11.24 1.62
C LEU A 11 8.38 -11.16 2.91
N ASN A 12 9.66 -11.54 2.85
CA ASN A 12 10.58 -11.38 3.98
C ASN A 12 10.69 -9.91 4.41
N ALA A 13 10.90 -9.01 3.44
CA ALA A 13 11.03 -7.58 3.70
C ALA A 13 9.75 -6.98 4.30
N ALA A 14 8.58 -7.38 3.80
CA ALA A 14 7.29 -6.93 4.32
C ALA A 14 7.03 -7.45 5.75
N GLU A 15 7.37 -8.70 6.06
CA GLU A 15 7.20 -9.24 7.42
C GLU A 15 8.18 -8.59 8.41
N LYS A 16 9.43 -8.40 8.00
CA LYS A 16 10.41 -7.67 8.79
C LYS A 16 9.97 -6.23 9.08
N SER A 17 9.32 -5.59 8.12
CA SER A 17 8.74 -4.24 8.28
C SER A 17 7.60 -4.25 9.29
N ALA A 18 6.75 -5.27 9.25
CA ALA A 18 5.66 -5.44 10.20
C ALA A 18 6.17 -5.72 11.63
N GLU A 19 7.21 -6.54 11.79
CA GLU A 19 7.86 -6.75 13.09
C GLU A 19 8.49 -5.47 13.62
N LEU A 20 9.16 -4.68 12.76
CA LEU A 20 9.71 -3.39 13.15
C LEU A 20 8.61 -2.43 13.64
N ALA A 21 7.49 -2.32 12.91
CA ALA A 21 6.35 -1.50 13.31
C ALA A 21 5.72 -1.98 14.63
N ARG A 22 5.56 -3.30 14.81
CA ARG A 22 5.07 -3.88 16.08
C ARG A 22 6.04 -3.59 17.23
N ALA A 23 7.35 -3.79 17.03
CA ALA A 23 8.37 -3.59 18.05
C ALA A 23 8.46 -2.13 18.51
N ILE A 24 8.40 -1.19 17.56
CA ILE A 24 8.39 0.25 17.87
C ILE A 24 7.19 0.60 18.75
N ARG A 25 6.00 0.08 18.44
CA ARG A 25 4.81 0.33 19.28
C ARG A 25 4.83 -0.35 20.65
N ARG A 26 5.55 -1.46 20.81
CA ARG A 26 5.72 -2.13 22.12
C ARG A 26 6.61 -1.32 23.07
N GLU A 27 7.51 -0.50 22.54
CA GLU A 27 8.40 0.34 23.33
C GLU A 27 7.95 1.80 23.33
N GLU A 28 7.16 2.19 24.34
CA GLU A 28 6.58 3.55 24.45
C GLU A 28 7.63 4.68 24.32
N SER A 29 8.80 4.53 24.95
CA SER A 29 9.87 5.52 24.85
C SER A 29 10.48 5.62 23.45
N LEU A 30 10.51 4.50 22.72
CA LEU A 30 10.97 4.47 21.34
C LEU A 30 9.89 5.10 20.43
N PHE A 31 8.63 4.71 20.61
CA PHE A 31 7.52 5.24 19.84
C PHE A 31 7.43 6.77 19.88
N HIS A 32 7.48 7.39 21.07
CA HIS A 32 7.44 8.86 21.19
C HIS A 32 8.66 9.56 20.60
N LEU A 33 9.83 8.90 20.61
CA LEU A 33 11.06 9.45 20.03
C LEU A 33 10.99 9.52 18.49
N LEU A 34 10.24 8.61 17.87
CA LEU A 34 10.22 8.46 16.42
C LEU A 34 9.12 9.26 15.74
N ILE A 35 8.30 10.02 16.45
CA ILE A 35 7.22 10.82 15.87
C ILE A 35 7.73 12.25 15.63
N GLU A 36 7.80 12.67 14.36
CA GLU A 36 8.12 14.04 13.96
C GLU A 36 7.00 14.59 13.06
N GLU A 37 6.59 15.84 13.23
CA GLU A 37 5.58 16.46 12.36
C GLU A 37 6.23 16.88 11.02
N LYS A 38 5.69 16.44 9.87
CA LYS A 38 6.07 16.89 8.52
C LYS A 38 5.87 18.41 8.42
N THR A 39 6.88 19.10 7.89
CA THR A 39 6.84 20.56 7.64
C THR A 39 7.10 20.88 6.15
N GLY A 40 6.63 22.03 5.67
CA GLY A 40 6.91 22.50 4.30
C GLY A 40 6.12 21.80 3.18
N ASP A 41 6.74 21.66 2.00
CA ASP A 41 6.14 21.09 0.77
C ASP A 41 5.82 19.58 0.89
N ASP A 42 6.41 18.91 1.88
CA ASP A 42 6.16 17.50 2.19
C ASP A 42 4.94 17.31 3.12
N LYS A 43 4.34 18.39 3.66
CA LYS A 43 3.13 18.35 4.51
C LYS A 43 1.86 18.20 3.67
N ASN A 44 1.08 17.17 3.99
CA ASN A 44 -0.23 16.92 3.40
C ASN A 44 -1.24 17.98 3.87
N LYS A 45 -1.77 18.77 2.94
CA LYS A 45 -2.52 20.03 3.19
C LYS A 45 -3.80 19.91 4.03
N ARG A 46 -4.22 18.70 4.39
CA ARG A 46 -5.51 18.42 5.04
C ARG A 46 -5.40 17.85 6.46
N PHE A 47 -4.26 17.27 6.82
CA PHE A 47 -4.05 16.75 8.17
C PHE A 47 -3.44 17.87 9.02
N GLY A 48 -4.11 18.24 10.11
CA GLY A 48 -3.60 19.26 11.04
C GLY A 48 -2.23 18.87 11.60
N PHE A 49 -2.00 17.55 11.71
CA PHE A 49 -0.74 16.92 12.07
C PHE A 49 -0.46 15.83 11.02
N ASP A 50 0.55 16.07 10.18
CA ASP A 50 1.09 15.09 9.26
C ASP A 50 2.41 14.65 9.86
N PHE A 51 2.64 13.36 10.09
CA PHE A 51 3.80 12.90 10.83
C PHE A 51 4.70 12.07 9.91
N LYS A 52 5.99 12.38 9.90
CA LYS A 52 7.03 11.50 9.39
C LYS A 52 7.56 10.78 10.60
N THR A 53 7.54 9.45 10.60
CA THR A 53 8.27 8.75 11.65
C THR A 53 9.66 8.38 11.16
N LEU A 54 10.66 8.44 12.03
CA LEU A 54 11.95 7.78 11.73
C LEU A 54 11.71 6.29 11.43
N ALA A 55 10.62 5.70 11.93
CA ALA A 55 10.18 4.35 11.57
C ALA A 55 9.88 4.21 10.07
N ASP A 56 9.15 5.14 9.45
CA ASP A 56 8.82 5.10 8.02
C ASP A 56 10.08 5.05 7.16
N VAL A 57 11.03 5.94 7.42
CA VAL A 57 12.30 5.98 6.70
C VAL A 57 13.12 4.72 6.96
N LEU A 58 13.14 4.25 8.19
CA LEU A 58 13.89 3.06 8.57
C LEU A 58 13.34 1.81 7.87
N VAL A 59 12.01 1.65 7.82
CA VAL A 59 11.33 0.58 7.07
C VAL A 59 11.70 0.67 5.59
N GLN A 60 11.56 1.84 4.97
CA GLN A 60 11.84 2.00 3.54
C GLN A 60 13.30 1.70 3.20
N GLU A 61 14.26 2.18 4.00
CA GLU A 61 15.69 1.96 3.78
C GLU A 61 16.12 0.53 4.14
N MET A 62 15.44 -0.13 5.08
CA MET A 62 15.61 -1.55 5.37
C MET A 62 15.19 -2.41 4.19
N ILE A 63 14.00 -2.18 3.61
CA ILE A 63 13.53 -2.88 2.41
C ILE A 63 14.53 -2.65 1.25
N ARG A 64 14.98 -1.39 1.05
CA ARG A 64 16.00 -1.06 0.03
C ARG A 64 17.29 -1.86 0.23
N PHE A 65 17.77 -1.93 1.47
CA PHE A 65 19.01 -2.63 1.83
C PHE A 65 18.90 -4.14 1.60
N ASP A 66 17.84 -4.77 2.14
CA ASP A 66 17.64 -6.23 2.05
C ASP A 66 17.47 -6.68 0.59
N LEU A 67 16.64 -5.97 -0.19
CA LEU A 67 16.50 -6.24 -1.61
C LEU A 67 17.83 -6.07 -2.36
N ASN A 68 18.63 -5.06 -2.04
CA ASN A 68 19.92 -4.83 -2.70
C ASN A 68 20.99 -5.85 -2.29
N LYS A 69 20.94 -6.36 -1.04
CA LYS A 69 21.77 -7.47 -0.55
C LYS A 69 21.48 -8.74 -1.35
N LYS A 70 20.21 -9.05 -1.61
CA LYS A 70 19.80 -10.21 -2.41
C LYS A 70 20.02 -10.04 -3.91
N PHE A 71 19.67 -8.88 -4.45
CA PHE A 71 19.68 -8.59 -5.87
C PHE A 71 20.46 -7.29 -6.15
N SER A 72 21.78 -7.41 -6.24
CA SER A 72 22.69 -6.26 -6.42
C SER A 72 22.20 -5.26 -7.49
N GLY A 73 22.06 -4.00 -7.09
CA GLY A 73 21.63 -2.89 -7.93
C GLY A 73 20.12 -2.61 -7.92
N ILE A 74 19.28 -3.52 -7.39
CA ILE A 74 17.83 -3.30 -7.30
C ILE A 74 17.48 -2.17 -6.34
N GLY A 75 18.34 -1.86 -5.36
CA GLY A 75 18.11 -0.76 -4.42
C GLY A 75 17.97 0.60 -5.11
N LYS A 76 18.52 0.78 -6.32
CA LYS A 76 18.35 1.98 -7.16
C LYS A 76 16.96 2.08 -7.81
N ARG A 77 16.18 1.00 -7.77
CA ARG A 77 14.82 0.90 -8.31
C ARG A 77 13.75 1.09 -7.23
N VAL A 78 14.16 1.14 -5.97
CA VAL A 78 13.27 1.38 -4.84
C VAL A 78 13.01 2.89 -4.71
N THR A 79 11.74 3.26 -4.79
CA THR A 79 11.21 4.58 -4.51
C THR A 79 10.07 4.43 -3.51
N GLY A 80 9.71 5.49 -2.81
CA GLY A 80 8.62 5.43 -1.83
C GLY A 80 8.24 6.82 -1.36
N GLU A 81 7.35 6.86 -0.38
CA GLU A 81 6.85 8.09 0.23
C GLU A 81 7.98 8.93 0.83
N GLU A 82 8.91 8.28 1.52
CA GLU A 82 9.81 8.98 2.42
C GLU A 82 11.15 9.38 1.79
N ASN A 83 11.60 10.59 2.10
CA ASN A 83 12.98 10.97 1.90
C ASN A 83 13.85 10.46 3.05
N ASN A 84 15.08 10.06 2.74
CA ASN A 84 16.00 9.52 3.73
C ASN A 84 16.87 10.58 4.44
N LYS A 85 16.53 11.86 4.31
CA LYS A 85 17.33 12.96 4.87
C LYS A 85 16.77 13.38 6.23
N PHE A 86 17.68 13.65 7.16
CA PHE A 86 17.39 14.12 8.51
C PHE A 86 18.28 15.30 8.85
N THR A 87 17.78 16.17 9.73
CA THR A 87 18.58 17.20 10.39
C THR A 87 18.40 17.03 11.89
N ASN A 88 19.49 16.86 12.64
CA ASN A 88 19.40 16.70 14.10
C ASN A 88 19.24 18.04 14.83
N PHE A 89 19.14 18.05 16.17
CA PHE A 89 19.00 19.30 16.93
C PHE A 89 20.20 20.25 16.80
N ALA A 90 21.39 19.72 16.51
CA ALA A 90 22.58 20.52 16.26
C ALA A 90 22.61 21.18 14.86
N GLY A 91 21.65 20.85 13.98
CA GLY A 91 21.60 21.33 12.59
C GLY A 91 22.43 20.49 11.61
N ASP A 92 23.03 19.39 12.06
CA ASP A 92 23.78 18.47 11.21
C ASP A 92 22.82 17.67 10.32
N LYS A 93 23.18 17.55 9.04
CA LYS A 93 22.37 16.84 8.05
C LYS A 93 22.92 15.43 7.82
N PHE A 94 22.03 14.44 7.93
CA PHE A 94 22.33 13.04 7.71
C PHE A 94 21.47 12.46 6.60
N SER A 95 21.96 11.38 5.98
CA SER A 95 21.14 10.48 5.17
C SER A 95 21.11 9.13 5.85
N LEU A 96 19.91 8.67 6.21
CA LEU A 96 19.71 7.36 6.80
C LEU A 96 19.86 6.32 5.69
N GLU A 97 20.85 5.45 5.84
CA GLU A 97 21.05 4.28 5.00
C GLU A 97 21.48 3.15 5.93
N ILE A 98 20.84 2.00 5.82
CA ILE A 98 21.27 0.81 6.56
C ILE A 98 22.67 0.43 6.07
N LYS A 99 23.60 0.24 7.02
CA LYS A 99 25.00 -0.06 6.71
C LYS A 99 25.22 -1.57 6.67
N ASP A 100 26.36 -1.97 6.13
CA ASP A 100 26.77 -3.38 5.96
C ASP A 100 26.81 -4.21 7.26
N ASN A 101 26.84 -3.55 8.42
CA ASN A 101 26.79 -4.21 9.72
C ASN A 101 26.06 -3.37 10.77
N LYS A 102 25.58 -4.08 11.79
CA LYS A 102 24.88 -3.53 12.95
C LYS A 102 25.66 -2.39 13.63
N LYS A 103 26.95 -2.55 13.93
CA LYS A 103 27.75 -1.53 14.64
C LYS A 103 27.79 -0.20 13.88
N LYS A 104 27.98 -0.23 12.56
CA LYS A 104 27.95 1.00 11.74
C LYS A 104 26.56 1.62 11.67
N THR A 105 25.50 0.79 11.63
CA THR A 105 24.11 1.26 11.64
C THR A 105 23.75 1.91 12.98
N THR A 106 24.13 1.30 14.10
CA THR A 106 24.00 1.88 15.45
C THR A 106 24.71 3.23 15.54
N ALA A 107 25.95 3.32 15.06
CA ALA A 107 26.71 4.57 15.10
C ALA A 107 26.05 5.70 14.28
N LEU A 108 25.40 5.38 13.15
CA LEU A 108 24.64 6.36 12.37
C LEU A 108 23.37 6.78 13.10
N LEU A 109 22.58 5.82 13.58
CA LEU A 109 21.34 6.08 14.30
C LEU A 109 21.58 6.87 15.59
N CYS A 110 22.67 6.60 16.29
CA CYS A 110 23.05 7.35 17.50
C CYS A 110 23.31 8.83 17.19
N LYS A 111 23.85 9.17 16.01
CA LYS A 111 24.00 10.56 15.57
C LYS A 111 22.66 11.21 15.20
N ILE A 112 21.78 10.45 14.53
CA ILE A 112 20.44 10.92 14.13
C ILE A 112 19.56 11.15 15.37
N LEU A 113 19.72 10.32 16.40
CA LEU A 113 18.95 10.34 17.64
C LEU A 113 19.67 11.10 18.77
N ASP A 114 20.52 12.08 18.42
CA ASP A 114 21.19 12.99 19.36
C ASP A 114 21.87 12.30 20.56
N GLY A 115 22.55 11.19 20.30
CA GLY A 115 23.31 10.42 21.30
C GLY A 115 22.51 9.35 22.03
N ASN A 116 21.26 9.08 21.64
CA ASN A 116 20.44 8.02 22.26
C ASN A 116 20.90 6.62 21.84
N ASP A 117 21.98 6.15 22.47
CA ASP A 117 22.61 4.85 22.19
C ASP A 117 21.66 3.66 22.38
N ARG A 118 20.78 3.73 23.38
CA ARG A 118 19.79 2.68 23.64
C ARG A 118 18.83 2.52 22.46
N ALA A 119 18.17 3.61 22.05
CA ALA A 119 17.23 3.57 20.93
C ALA A 119 17.93 3.19 19.62
N ALA A 120 19.12 3.75 19.38
CA ALA A 120 19.93 3.43 18.21
C ALA A 120 20.32 1.96 18.16
N THR A 121 20.68 1.36 19.29
CA THR A 121 21.02 -0.06 19.40
C THR A 121 19.79 -0.93 19.17
N THR A 122 18.65 -0.61 19.79
CA THR A 122 17.38 -1.35 19.57
C THR A 122 16.99 -1.36 18.10
N LEU A 123 16.93 -0.18 17.46
CA LEU A 123 16.57 -0.07 16.04
C LEU A 123 17.57 -0.78 15.12
N ALA A 124 18.87 -0.64 15.39
CA ALA A 124 19.90 -1.34 14.62
C ALA A 124 19.81 -2.86 14.76
N ASN A 125 19.35 -3.39 15.90
CA ASN A 125 19.10 -4.82 16.06
C ASN A 125 17.97 -5.27 15.14
N LEU A 126 16.83 -4.59 15.21
CA LEU A 126 15.63 -4.94 14.47
C LEU A 126 15.87 -4.91 12.95
N VAL A 127 16.56 -3.88 12.43
CA VAL A 127 16.83 -3.79 10.98
C VAL A 127 17.90 -4.76 10.47
N HIS A 128 18.76 -5.30 11.36
CA HIS A 128 19.76 -6.31 11.00
C HIS A 128 19.30 -7.74 11.28
N GLU A 129 18.13 -7.92 11.89
CA GLU A 129 17.56 -9.24 12.12
C GLU A 129 17.12 -9.87 10.80
N ASP A 130 17.49 -11.13 10.57
CA ASP A 130 17.07 -11.86 9.39
C ASP A 130 15.68 -12.44 9.64
N VAL A 131 14.72 -12.13 8.75
CA VAL A 131 13.37 -12.69 8.76
C VAL A 131 13.22 -13.62 7.57
N THR A 132 12.74 -14.84 7.82
CA THR A 132 12.46 -15.83 6.78
C THR A 132 11.01 -16.26 6.88
N VAL A 133 10.19 -15.81 5.93
CA VAL A 133 8.82 -16.26 5.74
C VAL A 133 8.86 -17.60 4.99
N PRO A 134 8.08 -18.61 5.41
CA PRO A 134 7.93 -19.86 4.65
C PRO A 134 7.53 -19.56 3.20
N ARG A 135 8.25 -20.15 2.24
CA ARG A 135 8.01 -19.91 0.81
C ARG A 135 6.61 -20.43 0.46
N PRO A 136 5.68 -19.57 -0.01
CA PRO A 136 4.33 -20.02 -0.35
C PRO A 136 4.34 -21.01 -1.51
N PRO A 137 3.53 -22.08 -1.48
CA PRO A 137 3.49 -23.08 -2.54
C PRO A 137 3.04 -22.49 -3.89
N GLU A 138 2.26 -21.40 -3.88
CA GLU A 138 1.78 -20.75 -5.09
C GLU A 138 2.93 -20.16 -5.93
N LEU A 139 4.12 -19.93 -5.34
CA LEU A 139 5.29 -19.45 -6.07
C LEU A 139 5.84 -20.46 -7.08
N GLU A 140 5.53 -21.75 -6.96
CA GLU A 140 5.90 -22.76 -7.94
C GLU A 140 5.38 -22.41 -9.35
N LYS A 141 4.20 -21.77 -9.43
CA LYS A 141 3.59 -21.32 -10.69
C LYS A 141 4.39 -20.20 -11.39
N LEU A 142 5.33 -19.58 -10.69
CA LEU A 142 6.14 -18.45 -11.17
C LEU A 142 7.63 -18.81 -11.30
N GLU A 143 8.01 -20.06 -11.04
CA GLU A 143 9.41 -20.49 -10.94
C GLU A 143 10.16 -20.42 -12.28
N SER A 144 9.45 -20.55 -13.41
CA SER A 144 10.01 -20.43 -14.75
C SER A 144 10.04 -19.00 -15.29
N LEU A 145 9.47 -18.03 -14.57
CA LEU A 145 9.41 -16.65 -15.02
C LEU A 145 10.62 -15.87 -14.50
N GLU A 146 11.16 -15.02 -15.37
CA GLU A 146 12.25 -14.12 -15.04
C GLU A 146 11.92 -12.67 -15.36
N LEU A 147 12.47 -11.77 -14.55
CA LEU A 147 12.46 -10.34 -14.77
C LEU A 147 13.89 -9.80 -14.88
N ASP A 148 14.08 -8.82 -15.75
CA ASP A 148 15.24 -7.95 -15.68
C ASP A 148 15.00 -6.87 -14.62
N LYS A 149 15.84 -6.86 -13.59
CA LYS A 149 15.84 -5.83 -12.53
C LYS A 149 15.97 -4.40 -13.07
N LYS A 150 16.46 -4.20 -14.30
CA LYS A 150 16.54 -2.87 -14.93
C LYS A 150 15.19 -2.38 -15.46
N GLU A 151 14.30 -3.29 -15.80
CA GLU A 151 12.99 -3.01 -16.41
C GLU A 151 11.87 -2.89 -15.38
N ILE A 152 12.18 -3.01 -14.09
CA ILE A 152 11.21 -2.83 -13.00
C ILE A 152 11.51 -1.60 -12.16
N GLY A 153 10.46 -1.03 -11.58
CA GLY A 153 10.51 -0.06 -10.49
C GLY A 153 9.74 -0.59 -9.28
N ILE A 154 10.05 -0.09 -8.09
CA ILE A 154 9.41 -0.52 -6.84
C ILE A 154 8.93 0.73 -6.10
N TRP A 155 7.65 0.77 -5.76
CA TRP A 155 7.04 1.78 -4.89
C TRP A 155 6.80 1.18 -3.50
N ILE A 156 7.18 1.91 -2.46
CA ILE A 156 7.00 1.54 -1.06
C ILE A 156 6.17 2.61 -0.35
N ASP A 157 5.12 2.16 0.32
CA ASP A 157 4.53 2.88 1.45
C ASP A 157 4.92 2.12 2.73
N PRO A 158 5.82 2.67 3.55
CA PRO A 158 6.39 1.95 4.68
C PRO A 158 5.37 1.69 5.79
N ILE A 159 4.48 2.64 6.08
CA ILE A 159 3.42 2.55 7.10
C ILE A 159 2.20 3.38 6.62
N ASP A 160 1.42 2.83 5.69
CA ASP A 160 0.14 3.40 5.27
C ASP A 160 -0.80 3.45 6.47
N GLY A 161 -1.53 4.56 6.60
CA GLY A 161 -2.37 4.81 7.76
C GLY A 161 -1.59 5.30 8.98
N THR A 162 -0.51 6.08 8.78
CA THR A 162 0.34 6.64 9.84
C THR A 162 -0.46 7.30 10.98
N ALA A 163 -1.57 7.99 10.69
CA ALA A 163 -2.43 8.57 11.72
C ALA A 163 -3.06 7.50 12.65
N GLU A 164 -3.46 6.36 12.10
CA GLU A 164 -3.99 5.22 12.84
C GLU A 164 -2.87 4.46 13.57
N TYR A 165 -1.69 4.37 12.93
CA TYR A 165 -0.49 3.86 13.56
C TYR A 165 -0.08 4.70 14.76
N ILE A 166 -0.24 6.02 14.70
CA ILE A 166 0.09 6.92 15.80
C ILE A 166 -0.96 6.85 16.91
N SER A 167 -2.25 6.93 16.55
CA SER A 167 -3.35 6.90 17.52
C SER A 167 -3.32 5.60 18.33
N GLY A 168 -2.96 4.48 17.70
CA GLY A 168 -2.84 3.20 18.39
C GLY A 168 -4.16 2.62 18.86
N SER A 169 -5.28 3.21 18.42
CA SER A 169 -6.61 2.79 18.82
C SER A 169 -6.92 1.37 18.34
N ARG A 170 -7.93 0.77 18.97
CA ARG A 170 -8.53 -0.48 18.54
C ARG A 170 -9.99 -0.23 18.24
N ASP A 171 -10.43 -0.74 17.11
CA ASP A 171 -11.85 -0.88 16.81
C ASP A 171 -12.41 -2.10 17.58
N PRO A 172 -13.32 -1.89 18.57
CA PRO A 172 -13.88 -2.98 19.37
C PRO A 172 -14.85 -3.87 18.57
N GLU A 173 -15.42 -3.35 17.49
CA GLU A 173 -16.36 -4.05 16.62
C GLU A 173 -15.66 -4.78 15.49
N PHE A 174 -14.38 -4.47 15.23
CA PHE A 174 -13.62 -5.15 14.19
C PHE A 174 -13.50 -6.66 14.46
N ARG A 175 -13.82 -7.43 13.44
CA ARG A 175 -13.76 -8.88 13.34
C ARG A 175 -12.95 -9.22 12.07
N PRO A 176 -11.71 -9.71 12.21
CA PRO A 176 -10.82 -9.94 11.07
C PRO A 176 -11.45 -10.83 9.99
N GLY A 177 -11.53 -10.34 8.75
CA GLY A 177 -12.15 -11.05 7.61
C GLY A 177 -13.69 -10.98 7.56
N GLU A 178 -14.34 -10.47 8.60
CA GLU A 178 -15.80 -10.41 8.73
C GLU A 178 -16.38 -9.02 8.44
N ASN A 179 -15.71 -7.95 8.86
CA ASN A 179 -16.16 -6.58 8.63
C ASN A 179 -15.00 -5.61 8.35
N ILE A 180 -15.35 -4.37 7.95
CA ILE A 180 -14.42 -3.28 7.69
C ILE A 180 -14.20 -2.50 8.98
N SER A 181 -12.94 -2.40 9.41
CA SER A 181 -12.56 -1.57 10.55
C SER A 181 -12.79 -0.08 10.25
N GLN A 182 -13.29 0.65 11.24
CA GLN A 182 -13.57 2.08 11.14
C GLN A 182 -12.44 2.95 11.70
N ASN A 183 -11.51 2.40 12.49
CA ASN A 183 -10.40 3.13 13.09
C ASN A 183 -9.32 2.22 13.67
N GLY A 184 -8.17 2.80 13.98
CA GLY A 184 -7.12 2.18 14.76
C GLY A 184 -6.19 1.27 13.97
N LEU A 185 -5.36 0.54 14.71
CA LEU A 185 -4.24 -0.25 14.19
C LEU A 185 -4.59 -1.25 13.07
N PRO A 186 -5.79 -1.87 13.01
CA PRO A 186 -6.15 -2.70 11.86
C PRO A 186 -6.10 -1.98 10.51
N ASN A 187 -6.13 -0.66 10.48
CA ASN A 187 -6.11 0.11 9.22
C ASN A 187 -4.68 0.41 8.74
N VAL A 188 -3.66 -0.06 9.46
CA VAL A 188 -2.24 0.15 9.13
C VAL A 188 -1.75 -0.95 8.20
N THR A 189 -1.09 -0.57 7.10
CA THR A 189 -0.51 -1.51 6.15
C THR A 189 0.90 -1.13 5.73
N VAL A 190 1.72 -2.12 5.36
CA VAL A 190 2.98 -1.94 4.65
C VAL A 190 2.73 -2.32 3.19
N LEU A 191 3.03 -1.43 2.25
CA LEU A 191 2.75 -1.65 0.83
C LEU A 191 4.05 -1.70 0.03
N ILE A 192 4.26 -2.79 -0.70
CA ILE A 192 5.42 -2.94 -1.59
C ILE A 192 4.91 -3.36 -2.98
N GLY A 193 4.95 -2.42 -3.93
CA GLY A 193 4.45 -2.61 -5.29
C GLY A 193 5.57 -2.57 -6.32
N VAL A 194 5.66 -3.60 -7.16
CA VAL A 194 6.60 -3.65 -8.30
C VAL A 194 5.83 -3.34 -9.58
N TYR A 195 6.37 -2.47 -10.42
CA TYR A 195 5.79 -2.14 -11.72
C TYR A 195 6.81 -2.29 -12.85
N GLU A 196 6.31 -2.56 -14.05
CA GLU A 196 7.14 -2.60 -15.26
C GLU A 196 7.37 -1.18 -15.77
N ARG A 197 8.62 -0.80 -16.05
CA ARG A 197 8.98 0.59 -16.42
C ARG A 197 8.57 0.95 -17.85
N SER A 198 8.49 -0.02 -18.75
CA SER A 198 8.14 0.18 -20.16
C SER A 198 6.66 0.54 -20.32
N THR A 199 5.77 -0.15 -19.61
CA THR A 199 4.32 0.05 -19.67
C THR A 199 3.79 0.92 -18.52
N GLY A 200 4.48 0.88 -17.38
CA GLY A 200 4.04 1.50 -16.15
C GLY A 200 3.02 0.69 -15.35
N LEU A 201 2.64 -0.50 -15.79
CA LEU A 201 1.64 -1.31 -15.10
C LEU A 201 2.24 -2.06 -13.89
N PRO A 202 1.49 -2.21 -12.79
CA PRO A 202 1.97 -2.90 -11.60
C PRO A 202 1.86 -4.41 -11.80
N ILE A 203 2.93 -5.14 -11.50
CA ILE A 203 3.09 -6.57 -11.84
C ILE A 203 3.19 -7.49 -10.62
N ILE A 204 3.65 -6.99 -9.47
CA ILE A 204 3.73 -7.72 -8.20
C ILE A 204 3.31 -6.77 -7.09
N GLY A 205 2.51 -7.23 -6.13
CA GLY A 205 2.13 -6.47 -4.95
C GLY A 205 2.21 -7.32 -3.71
N VAL A 206 2.75 -6.74 -2.63
CA VAL A 206 2.74 -7.30 -1.29
C VAL A 206 2.13 -6.28 -0.34
N ILE A 207 1.17 -6.71 0.46
CA ILE A 207 0.55 -5.95 1.55
C ILE A 207 0.79 -6.76 2.82
N ASN A 208 1.47 -6.19 3.79
CA ASN A 208 1.45 -6.70 5.16
C ASN A 208 0.52 -5.83 5.99
N GLN A 209 -0.36 -6.44 6.77
CA GLN A 209 -1.17 -5.75 7.77
C GLN A 209 -0.64 -6.14 9.15
N PRO A 210 0.22 -5.31 9.79
CA PRO A 210 0.95 -5.72 10.97
C PRO A 210 0.06 -6.01 12.18
N PHE A 211 -1.11 -5.36 12.23
CA PHE A 211 -2.04 -5.39 13.35
C PHE A 211 -3.40 -5.97 12.92
N PHE A 212 -3.41 -7.20 12.42
CA PHE A 212 -4.62 -7.84 11.89
C PHE A 212 -5.51 -8.41 12.99
N LYS A 213 -4.96 -9.20 13.92
CA LYS A 213 -5.72 -9.86 14.99
C LYS A 213 -5.04 -9.67 16.34
N THR A 214 -5.85 -9.46 17.38
CA THR A 214 -5.42 -9.45 18.77
C THR A 214 -6.51 -10.02 19.68
N GLU A 215 -6.13 -10.79 20.68
CA GLU A 215 -7.06 -11.33 21.68
C GLU A 215 -7.19 -10.39 22.88
N ASP A 216 -6.07 -9.83 23.34
CA ASP A 216 -5.95 -9.04 24.56
C ASP A 216 -5.79 -7.52 24.30
N GLY A 217 -5.68 -7.11 23.04
CA GLY A 217 -5.40 -5.72 22.65
C GLY A 217 -3.94 -5.31 22.79
N LYS A 218 -3.05 -6.21 23.23
CA LYS A 218 -1.63 -5.94 23.49
C LYS A 218 -0.73 -6.67 22.52
N ILE A 219 -1.00 -7.96 22.28
CA ILE A 219 -0.24 -8.79 21.36
C ILE A 219 -1.01 -8.89 20.05
N TRP A 220 -0.35 -8.43 18.99
CA TRP A 220 -0.91 -8.43 17.63
C TRP A 220 -0.24 -9.48 16.77
N SER A 221 -1.07 -10.21 16.03
CA SER A 221 -0.67 -11.03 14.90
C SER A 221 -0.98 -10.29 13.61
N GLY A 222 -0.02 -10.27 12.69
CA GLY A 222 -0.21 -9.69 11.37
C GLY A 222 -0.84 -10.68 10.37
N ARG A 223 -1.06 -10.22 9.15
CA ARG A 223 -1.29 -11.08 7.98
C ARG A 223 -0.57 -10.53 6.76
N MET A 224 -0.30 -11.43 5.82
CA MET A 224 0.35 -11.12 4.55
C MET A 224 -0.59 -11.44 3.39
N VAL A 225 -0.73 -10.50 2.47
CA VAL A 225 -1.49 -10.64 1.22
C VAL A 225 -0.56 -10.29 0.05
N TRP A 226 -0.55 -11.11 -1.00
CA TRP A 226 0.28 -10.83 -2.16
C TRP A 226 -0.35 -11.34 -3.46
N GLY A 227 0.15 -10.80 -4.57
CA GLY A 227 -0.30 -11.18 -5.91
C GLY A 227 0.68 -10.76 -6.99
N ALA A 228 0.64 -11.49 -8.11
CA ALA A 228 1.43 -11.25 -9.29
C ALA A 228 0.58 -11.37 -10.55
N CYS A 229 0.69 -10.39 -11.44
CA CYS A 229 0.05 -10.33 -12.75
C CYS A 229 1.13 -10.01 -13.80
N ILE A 230 1.75 -11.05 -14.36
CA ILE A 230 2.91 -10.96 -15.26
C ILE A 230 2.60 -11.72 -16.55
N GLY A 231 2.40 -10.99 -17.64
CA GLY A 231 1.89 -11.59 -18.88
C GLY A 231 0.55 -12.27 -18.63
N ASP A 232 0.48 -13.57 -18.95
CA ASP A 232 -0.72 -14.40 -18.71
C ASP A 232 -0.75 -15.04 -17.31
N ALA A 233 0.36 -14.99 -16.57
CA ALA A 233 0.43 -15.56 -15.23
C ALA A 233 -0.28 -14.66 -14.22
N ARG A 234 -1.28 -15.24 -13.54
CA ARG A 234 -2.01 -14.61 -12.44
C ARG A 234 -1.97 -15.51 -11.22
N VAL A 235 -1.37 -15.03 -10.15
CA VAL A 235 -1.21 -15.77 -8.89
C VAL A 235 -1.52 -14.83 -7.74
N THR A 236 -2.30 -15.29 -6.77
CA THR A 236 -2.66 -14.53 -5.57
C THR A 236 -2.66 -15.43 -4.35
N SER A 237 -2.37 -14.82 -3.20
CA SER A 237 -2.61 -15.39 -1.89
C SER A 237 -3.27 -14.31 -1.04
N VAL A 238 -4.55 -14.52 -0.73
CA VAL A 238 -5.36 -13.59 0.07
C VAL A 238 -5.97 -14.36 1.25
N PRO A 239 -5.18 -14.68 2.29
CA PRO A 239 -5.71 -15.35 3.47
C PRO A 239 -6.82 -14.51 4.11
N HIS A 240 -7.94 -15.15 4.44
CA HIS A 240 -9.16 -14.51 4.97
C HIS A 240 -9.92 -13.62 3.96
N GLY A 241 -9.53 -13.65 2.68
CA GLY A 241 -10.36 -13.10 1.61
C GLY A 241 -11.60 -13.95 1.36
N ARG A 242 -12.64 -13.35 0.78
CA ARG A 242 -13.87 -14.04 0.41
C ARG A 242 -13.88 -14.41 -1.07
N ASP A 243 -14.68 -15.40 -1.43
CA ASP A 243 -14.94 -15.73 -2.83
C ASP A 243 -15.78 -14.65 -3.52
N GLN A 244 -16.74 -14.07 -2.80
CA GLN A 244 -17.60 -12.99 -3.29
C GLN A 244 -17.81 -11.92 -2.23
N PRO A 245 -18.08 -10.65 -2.63
CA PRO A 245 -18.47 -9.61 -1.69
C PRO A 245 -19.74 -9.95 -0.93
N PRO A 246 -19.89 -9.50 0.34
CA PRO A 246 -21.17 -9.61 1.04
C PRO A 246 -22.26 -8.87 0.26
N VAL A 247 -23.41 -9.53 0.13
CA VAL A 247 -24.62 -8.98 -0.47
C VAL A 247 -25.50 -8.48 0.68
N GLY A 248 -25.76 -7.17 0.72
CA GLY A 248 -26.61 -6.57 1.76
C GLY A 248 -28.09 -6.99 1.63
N GLU A 249 -28.93 -6.61 2.60
CA GLU A 249 -30.37 -6.95 2.64
C GLU A 249 -31.15 -6.51 1.39
N ALA A 250 -30.67 -5.49 0.68
CA ALA A 250 -31.24 -4.96 -0.57
C ALA A 250 -30.49 -5.40 -1.84
N GLU A 251 -29.61 -6.41 -1.73
CA GLU A 251 -28.73 -6.89 -2.82
C GLU A 251 -27.82 -5.83 -3.45
N LYS A 252 -27.56 -4.74 -2.73
CA LYS A 252 -26.68 -3.66 -3.18
C LYS A 252 -25.21 -4.06 -2.96
N PRO A 253 -24.33 -3.88 -3.96
CA PRO A 253 -22.89 -3.97 -3.75
C PRO A 253 -22.43 -2.86 -2.80
N ALA A 254 -21.48 -3.17 -1.92
CA ALA A 254 -20.88 -2.17 -1.04
C ALA A 254 -19.70 -1.45 -1.70
N VAL A 255 -19.59 -0.14 -1.48
CA VAL A 255 -18.49 0.73 -1.91
C VAL A 255 -17.86 1.36 -0.69
N VAL A 256 -16.55 1.21 -0.52
CA VAL A 256 -15.82 1.93 0.52
C VAL A 256 -15.32 3.27 0.00
N THR A 257 -15.27 4.29 0.86
CA THR A 257 -14.68 5.59 0.55
C THR A 257 -14.09 6.27 1.80
N SER A 258 -13.46 7.42 1.61
CA SER A 258 -13.03 8.26 2.73
C SER A 258 -14.23 9.05 3.29
N MET A 259 -14.25 9.29 4.61
CA MET A 259 -15.29 10.10 5.29
C MET A 259 -15.57 11.44 4.58
N SER A 260 -14.53 12.04 4.03
CA SER A 260 -14.64 13.31 3.33
C SER A 260 -15.32 13.30 1.97
N ASP A 261 -15.42 12.13 1.36
CA ASP A 261 -16.01 11.92 0.03
C ASP A 261 -17.40 11.29 0.15
N CYS A 262 -17.64 10.58 1.26
CA CYS A 262 -18.90 9.90 1.58
C CYS A 262 -20.14 10.75 1.31
N LYS A 263 -20.23 11.99 1.81
CA LYS A 263 -21.42 12.83 1.59
C LYS A 263 -21.68 13.13 0.10
N LYS A 264 -20.62 13.45 -0.66
CA LYS A 264 -20.74 13.80 -2.08
C LYS A 264 -21.07 12.56 -2.92
N LEU A 265 -20.37 11.46 -2.69
CA LEU A 265 -20.62 10.19 -3.39
C LEU A 265 -21.99 9.61 -3.01
N GLY A 266 -22.43 9.82 -1.77
CA GLY A 266 -23.74 9.50 -1.24
C GLY A 266 -24.89 9.94 -2.11
N THR A 267 -24.84 11.17 -2.61
CA THR A 267 -25.88 11.73 -3.48
C THR A 267 -26.08 10.94 -4.78
N TYR A 268 -25.03 10.31 -5.30
CA TYR A 268 -25.08 9.62 -6.60
C TYR A 268 -25.17 8.09 -6.48
N LEU A 269 -24.65 7.52 -5.39
CA LEU A 269 -24.48 6.08 -5.25
C LEU A 269 -25.53 5.40 -4.38
N CYS A 270 -26.21 6.12 -3.47
CA CYS A 270 -27.04 5.50 -2.42
C CYS A 270 -28.22 4.66 -2.95
N GLU A 271 -28.72 4.94 -4.16
CA GLU A 271 -29.78 4.15 -4.78
C GLU A 271 -29.29 2.74 -5.16
N ASN A 272 -28.02 2.60 -5.57
CA ASN A 272 -27.50 1.37 -6.19
C ASN A 272 -26.40 0.68 -5.36
N PHE A 273 -25.84 1.37 -4.37
CA PHE A 273 -24.71 0.89 -3.57
C PHE A 273 -24.89 1.24 -2.10
N ASP A 274 -24.41 0.35 -1.24
CA ASP A 274 -24.18 0.65 0.17
C ASP A 274 -22.84 1.36 0.32
N ILE A 275 -22.79 2.45 1.09
CA ILE A 275 -21.59 3.27 1.21
C ILE A 275 -20.98 3.07 2.58
N LEU A 276 -19.76 2.54 2.57
CA LEU A 276 -18.94 2.28 3.74
C LEU A 276 -17.81 3.30 3.80
N THR A 277 -17.29 3.52 4.99
CA THR A 277 -16.12 4.38 5.22
C THR A 277 -15.02 3.61 5.90
N ALA A 278 -13.76 3.98 5.65
CA ALA A 278 -12.61 3.52 6.41
C ALA A 278 -11.42 4.49 6.28
N PRO A 279 -10.53 4.58 7.28
CA PRO A 279 -9.23 5.24 7.15
C PRO A 279 -8.23 4.36 6.36
N GLY A 280 -7.02 4.86 6.11
CA GLY A 280 -5.94 4.14 5.39
C GLY A 280 -6.21 3.94 3.88
N ALA A 281 -5.32 4.42 3.00
CA ALA A 281 -5.53 4.26 1.56
C ALA A 281 -5.32 2.80 1.16
N GLY A 282 -4.21 2.21 1.63
CA GLY A 282 -3.89 0.79 1.50
C GLY A 282 -4.96 -0.10 2.12
N TYR A 283 -5.45 0.24 3.32
CA TYR A 283 -6.52 -0.55 3.96
C TYR A 283 -7.83 -0.56 3.15
N LYS A 284 -8.28 0.58 2.62
CA LYS A 284 -9.48 0.62 1.75
C LYS A 284 -9.33 -0.25 0.51
N LEU A 285 -8.15 -0.26 -0.10
CA LEU A 285 -7.85 -1.13 -1.25
C LEU A 285 -7.80 -2.60 -0.82
N LEU A 286 -7.24 -2.90 0.36
CA LEU A 286 -7.24 -4.23 0.95
C LEU A 286 -8.67 -4.75 1.19
N CYS A 287 -9.61 -3.89 1.60
CA CYS A 287 -11.02 -4.27 1.72
C CYS A 287 -11.66 -4.69 0.39
N VAL A 288 -11.21 -4.15 -0.76
CA VAL A 288 -11.66 -4.58 -2.09
C VAL A 288 -11.02 -5.92 -2.46
N ILE A 289 -9.72 -6.08 -2.18
CA ILE A 289 -8.95 -7.32 -2.41
C ILE A 289 -9.53 -8.50 -1.62
N ASP A 290 -9.87 -8.27 -0.35
CA ASP A 290 -10.51 -9.26 0.53
C ASP A 290 -11.97 -9.55 0.16
N ARG A 291 -12.53 -8.76 -0.77
CA ARG A 291 -13.96 -8.76 -1.12
C ARG A 291 -14.84 -8.51 0.12
N LEU A 292 -14.45 -7.59 1.00
CA LEU A 292 -15.33 -7.03 2.04
C LEU A 292 -16.26 -5.95 1.46
N CYS A 293 -15.85 -5.35 0.35
CA CYS A 293 -16.63 -4.46 -0.49
C CYS A 293 -16.31 -4.72 -1.96
N SER A 294 -17.11 -4.17 -2.86
CA SER A 294 -16.98 -4.40 -4.31
C SER A 294 -16.06 -3.38 -4.98
N ALA A 295 -15.93 -2.18 -4.39
CA ALA A 295 -15.08 -1.13 -4.93
C ALA A 295 -14.66 -0.11 -3.87
N TYR A 296 -13.60 0.62 -4.17
CA TYR A 296 -13.16 1.82 -3.46
C TYR A 296 -13.22 3.01 -4.42
N VAL A 297 -13.90 4.08 -4.01
CA VAL A 297 -13.98 5.33 -4.77
C VAL A 297 -13.35 6.48 -3.98
N LEU A 298 -12.44 7.20 -4.61
CA LEU A 298 -11.89 8.46 -4.13
C LEU A 298 -11.94 9.49 -5.25
N SER A 299 -12.61 10.61 -5.00
CA SER A 299 -12.76 11.69 -5.99
C SER A 299 -11.66 12.75 -5.92
N LYS A 300 -10.81 12.69 -4.89
CA LYS A 300 -9.80 13.71 -4.55
C LYS A 300 -8.36 13.25 -4.83
N ASP A 301 -7.50 14.24 -4.97
CA ASP A 301 -6.06 14.12 -5.24
C ASP A 301 -5.28 13.83 -3.96
N ASN A 302 -5.68 12.78 -3.25
CA ASN A 302 -5.21 12.47 -1.90
C ASN A 302 -4.58 11.08 -1.76
N THR A 303 -4.32 10.42 -2.88
CA THR A 303 -3.52 9.18 -2.89
C THR A 303 -2.35 9.34 -3.85
N TYR A 304 -1.31 8.54 -3.65
CA TYR A 304 -0.08 8.56 -4.41
C TYR A 304 0.23 7.20 -5.02
N ARG A 305 1.30 7.15 -5.82
CA ARG A 305 1.75 5.90 -6.46
C ARG A 305 2.09 4.82 -5.43
N TRP A 306 2.66 5.18 -4.29
CA TRP A 306 3.00 4.23 -3.21
C TRP A 306 1.75 3.61 -2.55
N ASP A 307 0.70 4.40 -2.27
CA ASP A 307 -0.56 3.91 -1.70
C ASP A 307 -1.27 2.85 -2.55
N THR A 308 -1.08 2.91 -3.88
CA THR A 308 -1.91 2.15 -4.84
C THR A 308 -1.16 1.08 -5.61
N CYS A 309 0.17 1.15 -5.74
CA CYS A 309 0.92 0.22 -6.59
C CYS A 309 0.76 -1.24 -6.17
N ALA A 310 0.99 -1.54 -4.88
CA ALA A 310 0.90 -2.90 -4.37
C ALA A 310 -0.53 -3.45 -4.43
N PRO A 311 -1.56 -2.72 -3.93
CA PRO A 311 -2.92 -3.21 -4.01
C PRO A 311 -3.43 -3.35 -5.45
N HIS A 312 -3.01 -2.46 -6.35
CA HIS A 312 -3.39 -2.55 -7.77
C HIS A 312 -2.82 -3.81 -8.44
N ALA A 313 -1.55 -4.17 -8.19
CA ALA A 313 -1.00 -5.44 -8.72
C ALA A 313 -1.83 -6.65 -8.28
N ILE A 314 -2.26 -6.67 -7.01
CA ILE A 314 -3.06 -7.76 -6.44
C ILE A 314 -4.46 -7.79 -7.08
N LEU A 315 -5.13 -6.65 -7.20
CA LEU A 315 -6.43 -6.55 -7.86
C LEU A 315 -6.35 -7.03 -9.32
N ARG A 316 -5.29 -6.65 -10.06
CA ARG A 316 -5.09 -7.13 -11.45
C ARG A 316 -4.96 -8.65 -11.53
N SER A 317 -4.30 -9.28 -10.55
CA SER A 317 -4.21 -10.74 -10.50
C SER A 317 -5.53 -11.42 -10.12
N GLN A 318 -6.50 -10.70 -9.54
CA GLN A 318 -7.86 -11.16 -9.28
C GLN A 318 -8.87 -10.83 -10.40
N GLY A 319 -8.43 -10.17 -11.48
CA GLY A 319 -9.29 -9.72 -12.59
C GLY A 319 -9.85 -8.30 -12.44
N GLY A 320 -9.56 -7.63 -11.34
CA GLY A 320 -9.90 -6.24 -11.08
C GLY A 320 -8.82 -5.25 -11.57
N GLY A 321 -8.83 -4.05 -11.00
CA GLY A 321 -7.86 -3.01 -11.33
C GLY A 321 -8.05 -1.71 -10.55
N VAL A 322 -7.23 -0.71 -10.88
CA VAL A 322 -7.35 0.65 -10.36
C VAL A 322 -7.26 1.63 -11.52
N VAL A 323 -8.29 2.44 -11.70
CA VAL A 323 -8.41 3.41 -12.80
C VAL A 323 -8.46 4.84 -12.26
N LYS A 324 -8.11 5.83 -13.10
CA LYS A 324 -8.31 7.24 -12.76
C LYS A 324 -9.80 7.57 -12.74
N HIS A 325 -10.29 8.10 -11.62
CA HIS A 325 -11.73 8.36 -11.40
C HIS A 325 -12.31 9.25 -12.50
N GLN A 326 -11.73 10.44 -12.75
CA GLN A 326 -12.28 11.36 -13.75
C GLN A 326 -12.24 10.81 -15.17
N GLN A 327 -11.19 10.06 -15.54
CA GLN A 327 -11.09 9.45 -16.87
C GLN A 327 -12.15 8.37 -17.07
N ALA A 328 -12.38 7.55 -16.04
CA ALA A 328 -13.43 6.53 -16.06
C ALA A 328 -14.83 7.14 -16.24
N LEU A 329 -15.12 8.29 -15.63
CA LEU A 329 -16.42 8.99 -15.80
C LEU A 329 -16.65 9.52 -17.22
N THR A 330 -15.59 9.72 -18.01
CA THR A 330 -15.69 10.20 -19.40
C THR A 330 -15.55 9.09 -20.43
N ALA A 331 -15.20 7.87 -19.99
CA ALA A 331 -14.98 6.75 -20.88
C ALA A 331 -16.31 6.10 -21.27
N ASP A 332 -16.41 5.65 -22.52
CA ASP A 332 -17.52 4.80 -22.95
C ASP A 332 -17.26 3.36 -22.53
N LEU A 333 -17.90 2.96 -21.43
CA LEU A 333 -17.83 1.60 -20.88
C LEU A 333 -19.07 0.75 -21.24
N SER A 334 -19.96 1.23 -22.11
CA SER A 334 -21.29 0.65 -22.36
C SER A 334 -21.31 -0.58 -23.29
N GLY A 335 -20.16 -1.09 -23.72
CA GLY A 335 -20.03 -2.16 -24.73
C GLY A 335 -19.77 -3.59 -24.23
N GLY A 336 -19.88 -3.88 -22.92
CA GLY A 336 -19.38 -5.14 -22.32
C GLY A 336 -20.27 -6.39 -22.41
N GLY A 337 -21.51 -6.28 -22.88
CA GLY A 337 -22.50 -7.38 -22.82
C GLY A 337 -22.47 -8.41 -23.96
N GLY A 338 -21.56 -8.27 -24.92
CA GLY A 338 -21.48 -9.13 -26.11
C GLY A 338 -20.16 -9.91 -26.15
N SER A 339 -20.23 -11.16 -26.60
CA SER A 339 -19.16 -12.18 -26.73
C SER A 339 -17.97 -11.84 -27.66
N GLY A 340 -17.57 -10.57 -27.74
CA GLY A 340 -16.42 -10.06 -28.48
C GLY A 340 -15.54 -9.16 -27.61
N GLY A 341 -14.80 -9.75 -26.67
CA GLY A 341 -13.99 -9.07 -25.63
C GLY A 341 -12.78 -8.24 -26.09
N GLY A 342 -12.66 -7.83 -27.36
CA GLY A 342 -11.46 -7.16 -27.86
C GLY A 342 -11.36 -5.66 -27.55
N ALA A 343 -12.46 -4.91 -27.69
CA ALA A 343 -12.44 -3.45 -27.59
C ALA A 343 -12.64 -2.93 -26.15
N CYS A 344 -13.54 -3.57 -25.38
CA CYS A 344 -13.80 -3.21 -23.98
C CYS A 344 -12.58 -3.49 -23.09
N ASP A 345 -11.92 -4.64 -23.28
CA ASP A 345 -10.69 -4.99 -22.56
C ASP A 345 -9.55 -3.99 -22.84
N LYS A 346 -9.43 -3.52 -24.08
CA LYS A 346 -8.44 -2.51 -24.43
C LYS A 346 -8.74 -1.17 -23.76
N ALA A 347 -9.98 -0.71 -23.81
CA ALA A 347 -10.39 0.53 -23.15
C ALA A 347 -10.15 0.47 -21.64
N LEU A 348 -10.50 -0.64 -20.98
CA LEU A 348 -10.24 -0.83 -19.56
C LEU A 348 -8.74 -0.88 -19.24
N ARG A 349 -7.92 -1.49 -20.10
CA ARG A 349 -6.45 -1.48 -19.97
C ARG A 349 -5.87 -0.08 -20.06
N ASP A 350 -6.37 0.73 -21.00
CA ASP A 350 -5.89 2.10 -21.23
C ASP A 350 -6.27 3.06 -20.09
N LEU A 351 -7.32 2.73 -19.31
CA LEU A 351 -7.75 3.49 -18.12
C LEU A 351 -6.96 3.16 -16.85
N GLN A 352 -6.18 2.06 -16.84
CA GLN A 352 -5.46 1.63 -15.64
C GLN A 352 -4.45 2.69 -15.20
N LEU A 353 -4.32 2.86 -13.89
CA LEU A 353 -3.31 3.71 -13.30
C LEU A 353 -1.90 3.19 -13.66
N THR A 354 -0.98 4.10 -13.98
CA THR A 354 0.41 3.76 -14.29
C THR A 354 1.39 4.44 -13.32
N TYR A 355 2.54 3.80 -13.11
CA TYR A 355 3.44 4.11 -11.98
C TYR A 355 4.82 4.65 -12.40
N HIS A 356 5.08 4.72 -13.70
CA HIS A 356 6.35 5.12 -14.30
C HIS A 356 6.50 6.62 -14.63
N LYS A 357 5.41 7.38 -14.61
CA LYS A 357 5.38 8.79 -15.03
C LYS A 357 4.89 9.69 -13.90
N ALA A 358 5.66 10.75 -13.67
CA ALA A 358 5.26 11.84 -12.80
C ALA A 358 4.15 12.68 -13.44
N GLU A 359 3.31 13.29 -12.62
CA GLU A 359 2.28 14.22 -13.05
C GLU A 359 2.94 15.52 -13.59
N PRO A 360 2.55 15.99 -14.78
CA PRO A 360 3.16 17.18 -15.38
C PRO A 360 2.99 18.42 -14.50
N LYS A 361 4.06 19.22 -14.39
CA LYS A 361 4.07 20.51 -13.66
C LYS A 361 3.86 20.40 -12.14
N ALA A 362 3.85 19.19 -11.57
CA ALA A 362 3.89 18.98 -10.13
C ALA A 362 5.34 18.78 -9.64
N SER A 363 5.61 19.13 -8.38
CA SER A 363 6.91 19.02 -7.74
C SER A 363 6.80 18.24 -6.41
N GLY A 364 7.94 17.75 -5.91
CA GLY A 364 7.99 16.99 -4.65
C GLY A 364 7.14 15.72 -4.70
N SER A 365 6.49 15.39 -3.58
CA SER A 365 5.56 14.26 -3.47
C SER A 365 4.38 14.37 -4.43
N ASN A 366 3.87 15.59 -4.69
CA ASN A 366 2.75 15.83 -5.60
C ASN A 366 3.02 15.37 -7.04
N ALA A 367 4.29 15.28 -7.45
CA ALA A 367 4.67 14.70 -8.74
C ALA A 367 4.20 13.25 -8.91
N TRP A 368 3.91 12.55 -7.80
CA TRP A 368 3.49 11.15 -7.80
C TRP A 368 2.05 10.99 -7.27
N CYS A 369 1.29 12.07 -7.21
CA CYS A 369 -0.13 12.04 -6.84
C CYS A 369 -0.97 11.31 -7.89
N ASN A 370 -1.96 10.56 -7.45
CA ASN A 370 -3.07 10.06 -8.27
C ASN A 370 -4.07 11.20 -8.51
N MET A 371 -3.64 12.18 -9.31
CA MET A 371 -4.49 13.30 -9.68
C MET A 371 -5.79 12.85 -10.34
N GLN A 372 -6.85 13.56 -10.02
CA GLN A 372 -8.23 13.34 -10.43
C GLN A 372 -8.90 12.10 -9.82
N GLY A 373 -8.38 11.64 -8.68
CA GLY A 373 -8.94 10.55 -7.90
C GLY A 373 -8.77 9.16 -8.54
N VAL A 374 -9.21 8.14 -7.82
CA VAL A 374 -9.11 6.72 -8.23
C VAL A 374 -10.39 5.96 -7.99
N ILE A 375 -10.64 4.94 -8.81
CA ILE A 375 -11.61 3.89 -8.56
C ILE A 375 -10.87 2.56 -8.58
N ALA A 376 -10.91 1.82 -7.48
CA ALA A 376 -10.45 0.45 -7.43
C ALA A 376 -11.66 -0.49 -7.43
N TYR A 377 -11.57 -1.57 -8.20
CA TYR A 377 -12.68 -2.49 -8.39
C TYR A 377 -12.17 -3.93 -8.44
N SER A 378 -12.96 -4.86 -7.94
CA SER A 378 -12.68 -6.30 -8.02
C SER A 378 -13.18 -6.91 -9.33
N ASP A 379 -14.21 -6.33 -9.95
CA ASP A 379 -14.88 -6.80 -11.16
C ASP A 379 -15.18 -5.63 -12.13
N PRO A 380 -14.81 -5.71 -13.41
CA PRO A 380 -15.19 -4.72 -14.43
C PRO A 380 -16.68 -4.37 -14.49
N GLU A 381 -17.59 -5.31 -14.20
CA GLU A 381 -19.03 -5.04 -14.17
C GLU A 381 -19.41 -4.06 -13.06
N VAL A 382 -18.76 -4.16 -11.90
CA VAL A 382 -18.94 -3.21 -10.78
C VAL A 382 -18.48 -1.81 -11.19
N LEU A 383 -17.34 -1.71 -11.90
CA LEU A 383 -16.86 -0.43 -12.41
C LEU A 383 -17.87 0.21 -13.39
N GLN A 384 -18.43 -0.57 -14.31
CA GLN A 384 -19.45 -0.08 -15.25
C GLN A 384 -20.69 0.46 -14.51
N ARG A 385 -21.20 -0.29 -13.53
CA ARG A 385 -22.33 0.14 -12.69
C ARG A 385 -22.02 1.42 -11.92
N LEU A 386 -20.81 1.53 -11.34
CA LEU A 386 -20.37 2.74 -10.62
C LEU A 386 -20.32 3.96 -11.51
N VAL A 387 -19.69 3.84 -12.69
CA VAL A 387 -19.59 4.95 -13.65
C VAL A 387 -20.98 5.37 -14.12
N ALA A 388 -21.88 4.43 -14.39
CA ALA A 388 -23.26 4.72 -14.74
C ALA A 388 -24.00 5.49 -13.62
N SER A 389 -23.83 5.10 -12.35
CA SER A 389 -24.43 5.83 -11.21
C SER A 389 -23.82 7.23 -11.01
N LEU A 390 -22.50 7.37 -11.14
CA LEU A 390 -21.79 8.64 -10.93
C LEU A 390 -22.00 9.67 -12.05
N THR A 391 -22.47 9.25 -13.23
CA THR A 391 -22.74 10.12 -14.38
C THR A 391 -24.21 10.46 -14.57
N LYS A 392 -25.12 9.86 -13.79
CA LYS A 392 -26.53 10.25 -13.74
C LYS A 392 -26.64 11.70 -13.24
N LYS A 393 -27.33 12.53 -14.03
CA LYS A 393 -27.59 13.95 -13.75
C LYS A 393 -28.69 14.14 -12.72
#